data_AF-A0A3M1D0L5-F1
#
_entry.id   AF-A0A3M1D0L5-F1
#
_cell.length_a   1.000
_cell.length_b   1.000
_cell.length_c   1.000
_cell.angle_alpha   90.00
_cell.angle_beta   90.00
_cell.angle_gamma   90.00
#
_symmetry.space_group_name_H-M   'P 1'
#
loop_
_entity.id
_entity.type
_entity.pdbx_description
1 polymer ?
#
loop_
_entity_poly.entity_id
_entity_poly.type
_entity_poly.pdbx_seq_one_letter_code
_entity_poly.pdbx_strand_id
1 'polypeptide(L)'
;MIGLLVAFLACTGADDTPAAPGPAAVHGAAGDRGRRPEPATVMVDQHQQHPPLPADNPAWQWEAGGFVPDFGWYGEHSWADVRMRVAGHIYVAGRDLARLHASGGDLAGCADAYDDLRARLEAIPTPGAGVAHDIHALLVSAATRDAALCRSLARGTPPAADGDDLATLRARLLGLALRHDGGEVVDADAARIRRALRPFLEPRPDLDLDTFRDVDDRHRLRVALFQAALSAEDPLSVVEPWGYWEPAELQRTAIVLGLTAQALCTEGCEDWSPEAGRLLAGDAATGQGGLDGPAWTWPSQLAAELPRKDAVADFTVEGLGHLPTGDSLIDVAAEPGPRAIGTLERLGLDDPVHRAWLGQQERRLDAALAEDPAAIPGIVREMTARIDAMGHGSRYYNIKQIRNEAVRQLAAAGHPSLARTVLADNWPLHAQDWACPNREAILRAIDGRLLLAAGDPTAEARLQASLSASAEFLDLVDRAERGEDVGRHPPGPGAGPRGQGSPPSARPIAPTGPPP
;
A
#
# COMPACT_ATOMS: atom_id res chain seq x y z
N MET A 1 -2.41 -34.16 42.70
CA MET A 1 -1.21 -34.69 43.39
C MET A 1 -0.20 -35.09 42.34
N ILE A 2 1.00 -34.50 42.41
CA ILE A 2 2.32 -35.14 42.15
C ILE A 2 2.39 -35.91 40.81
N GLY A 3 2.94 -35.38 39.73
CA GLY A 3 4.32 -34.90 39.59
C GLY A 3 5.22 -36.05 39.15
N LEU A 4 5.75 -36.03 37.92
CA LEU A 4 7.04 -36.68 37.62
C LEU A 4 7.67 -36.12 36.34
N LEU A 5 8.72 -35.34 36.57
CA LEU A 5 9.79 -34.96 35.68
C LEU A 5 10.79 -36.14 35.61
N VAL A 6 11.32 -36.48 34.44
CA VAL A 6 12.53 -37.33 34.33
C VAL A 6 13.52 -36.64 33.41
N ALA A 7 14.59 -36.17 34.04
CA ALA A 7 15.87 -35.77 33.44
C ALA A 7 16.94 -36.68 34.04
N PHE A 8 17.87 -37.18 33.21
CA PHE A 8 19.18 -37.79 33.52
C PHE A 8 19.77 -38.22 32.17
N LEU A 9 21.03 -37.99 31.77
CA LEU A 9 22.29 -37.94 32.50
C LEU A 9 23.33 -37.06 31.79
N ALA A 10 24.07 -36.30 32.59
CA ALA A 10 25.46 -35.94 32.33
C ALA A 10 26.37 -37.01 32.94
N CYS A 11 27.55 -37.24 32.35
CA CYS A 11 28.76 -37.64 33.07
C CYS A 11 29.99 -37.01 32.43
N THR A 12 30.88 -36.59 33.33
CA THR A 12 32.07 -35.75 33.24
C THR A 12 33.35 -36.51 32.90
N GLY A 13 34.37 -35.77 32.43
CA GLY A 13 35.74 -35.96 32.93
C GLY A 13 36.87 -35.81 31.90
N ALA A 14 37.65 -34.72 32.00
CA ALA A 14 39.10 -34.70 32.24
C ALA A 14 39.77 -33.46 31.63
N ASP A 15 40.51 -32.75 32.49
CA ASP A 15 41.41 -31.64 32.18
C ASP A 15 42.54 -32.06 31.23
N ASP A 16 42.84 -31.21 30.25
CA ASP A 16 44.20 -30.99 29.77
C ASP A 16 44.29 -29.57 29.19
N THR A 17 45.15 -28.76 29.81
CA THR A 17 45.45 -27.40 29.38
C THR A 17 46.56 -27.43 28.34
N PRO A 18 46.42 -26.74 27.20
CA PRO A 18 47.58 -26.18 26.52
C PRO A 18 47.48 -24.67 26.30
N ALA A 19 48.58 -24.03 26.67
CA ALA A 19 49.15 -22.73 26.31
C ALA A 19 48.32 -21.73 25.47
N ALA A 20 48.31 -20.49 25.98
CA ALA A 20 47.86 -19.30 25.29
C ALA A 20 48.56 -19.07 23.93
N PRO A 21 47.81 -18.72 22.87
CA PRO A 21 48.41 -18.14 21.67
C PRO A 21 48.66 -16.64 21.90
N GLY A 22 49.91 -16.23 21.65
CA GLY A 22 50.35 -14.83 21.67
C GLY A 22 49.67 -13.97 20.59
N PRO A 23 49.88 -12.65 20.62
CA PRO A 23 49.17 -11.70 19.77
C PRO A 23 49.59 -11.87 18.31
N ALA A 24 48.64 -12.29 17.46
CA ALA A 24 48.85 -12.36 16.03
C ALA A 24 48.94 -10.94 15.44
N ALA A 25 49.98 -10.76 14.63
CA ALA A 25 50.41 -9.52 14.03
C ALA A 25 49.37 -8.91 13.09
N VAL A 26 49.22 -7.59 13.23
CA VAL A 26 48.57 -6.71 12.27
C VAL A 26 49.45 -6.62 11.02
N HIS A 27 49.08 -7.36 9.98
CA HIS A 27 49.36 -7.01 8.58
C HIS A 27 48.02 -6.50 8.02
N GLY A 28 47.88 -5.31 7.47
CA GLY A 28 48.80 -4.51 6.68
C GLY A 28 47.97 -3.98 5.52
N ALA A 29 47.37 -2.81 5.70
CA ALA A 29 46.51 -2.15 4.74
C ALA A 29 47.25 -1.79 3.45
N ALA A 30 46.70 -2.25 2.33
CA ALA A 30 46.86 -1.70 0.99
C ALA A 30 45.46 -1.80 0.37
N GLY A 31 44.73 -0.74 0.02
CA GLY A 31 45.09 0.62 -0.33
C GLY A 31 43.84 1.24 -0.93
N ASP A 32 42.80 1.43 -0.12
CA ASP A 32 41.62 2.21 -0.52
C ASP A 32 41.88 3.67 -0.12
N ARG A 33 42.55 4.39 -1.02
CA ARG A 33 42.75 5.84 -0.91
C ARG A 33 41.87 6.49 -1.96
N GLY A 34 40.74 7.04 -1.55
CA GLY A 34 40.16 8.14 -2.32
C GLY A 34 38.67 8.44 -2.21
N ARG A 35 37.84 7.67 -1.53
CA ARG A 35 36.45 8.10 -1.30
C ARG A 35 36.27 8.61 0.12
N ARG A 36 36.40 9.93 0.25
CA ARG A 36 35.90 10.68 1.40
C ARG A 36 34.36 10.51 1.37
N PRO A 37 33.72 9.98 2.41
CA PRO A 37 32.27 10.11 2.52
C PRO A 37 32.00 11.59 2.79
N GLU A 38 31.62 12.34 1.76
CA GLU A 38 31.00 13.65 1.93
C GLU A 38 29.51 13.45 2.22
N PRO A 39 28.91 14.32 3.04
CA PRO A 39 27.60 14.07 3.57
C PRO A 39 26.60 14.21 2.42
N ALA A 40 25.96 13.09 2.05
CA ALA A 40 24.53 13.16 1.81
C ALA A 40 23.97 13.98 2.96
N THR A 41 23.22 15.05 2.69
CA THR A 41 22.51 15.83 3.71
C THR A 41 21.93 14.82 4.68
N VAL A 42 22.57 14.69 5.84
CA VAL A 42 22.17 13.75 6.87
C VAL A 42 20.77 14.24 7.18
N MET A 43 19.74 13.42 6.93
CA MET A 43 18.47 13.62 7.60
C MET A 43 18.82 13.58 9.07
N VAL A 44 19.02 14.76 9.67
CA VAL A 44 19.41 14.85 11.06
C VAL A 44 18.15 14.48 11.81
N ASP A 45 18.13 13.25 12.30
CA ASP A 45 17.10 12.68 13.15
C ASP A 45 17.15 13.42 14.50
N GLN A 46 16.66 14.66 14.52
CA GLN A 46 16.68 15.56 15.68
C GLN A 46 15.45 15.35 16.59
N HIS A 47 14.93 14.12 16.69
CA HIS A 47 13.67 13.84 17.40
C HIS A 47 12.48 14.70 16.93
N GLN A 48 12.56 15.28 15.73
CA GLN A 48 11.40 15.87 15.05
C GLN A 48 10.71 14.76 14.31
N GLN A 49 9.38 14.67 14.39
CA GLN A 49 8.62 13.63 13.68
C GLN A 49 9.02 13.62 12.20
N HIS A 50 9.07 14.77 11.51
CA HIS A 50 9.69 14.98 10.19
C HIS A 50 9.95 16.49 9.95
N PRO A 51 11.19 16.96 9.67
CA PRO A 51 11.40 18.34 9.24
C PRO A 51 10.74 18.59 7.87
N PRO A 52 10.16 19.78 7.59
CA PRO A 52 9.53 20.07 6.31
C PRO A 52 10.51 19.88 5.15
N LEU A 53 10.06 19.30 4.03
CA LEU A 53 10.90 19.18 2.84
C LEU A 53 11.21 20.57 2.27
N PRO A 54 12.50 20.95 2.15
CA PRO A 54 12.87 22.29 1.71
C PRO A 54 12.43 22.57 0.28
N ALA A 55 11.84 23.73 0.03
CA ALA A 55 11.35 24.07 -1.31
C ALA A 55 12.47 24.33 -2.33
N ASP A 56 13.63 24.75 -1.83
CA ASP A 56 14.81 25.12 -2.62
C ASP A 56 15.90 24.03 -2.58
N ASN A 57 15.54 22.77 -2.27
CA ASN A 57 16.49 21.66 -2.34
C ASN A 57 17.05 21.52 -3.78
N PRO A 58 18.37 21.59 -3.98
CA PRO A 58 18.98 21.44 -5.31
C PRO A 58 18.63 20.12 -6.00
N ALA A 59 18.27 19.08 -5.24
CA ALA A 59 17.76 17.82 -5.76
C ALA A 59 16.55 18.03 -6.70
N TRP A 60 15.72 19.04 -6.44
CA TRP A 60 14.57 19.36 -7.26
C TRP A 60 14.88 20.06 -8.58
N GLN A 61 16.13 20.39 -8.86
CA GLN A 61 16.53 20.86 -10.20
C GLN A 61 17.01 19.70 -11.06
N TRP A 62 17.15 18.51 -10.48
CA TRP A 62 17.68 17.37 -11.18
C TRP A 62 16.59 16.52 -11.84
N GLU A 63 16.66 16.50 -13.17
CA GLU A 63 15.78 15.74 -14.04
C GLU A 63 16.42 14.38 -14.40
N ALA A 64 16.48 13.49 -13.41
CA ALA A 64 17.12 12.18 -13.60
C ALA A 64 16.36 11.32 -14.63
N GLY A 65 15.03 11.40 -14.70
CA GLY A 65 14.25 10.72 -15.74
C GLY A 65 14.53 9.21 -15.84
N GLY A 66 14.62 8.52 -14.70
CA GLY A 66 14.90 7.09 -14.62
C GLY A 66 15.46 6.68 -13.25
N PHE A 67 16.04 5.49 -13.20
CA PHE A 67 16.66 4.92 -12.01
C PHE A 67 17.87 5.74 -11.53
N VAL A 68 17.93 5.98 -10.21
CA VAL A 68 19.04 6.63 -9.51
C VAL A 68 19.75 5.57 -8.64
N PRO A 69 21.06 5.33 -8.79
CA PRO A 69 21.80 4.27 -8.09
C PRO A 69 22.21 4.70 -6.68
N ASP A 70 21.30 5.30 -5.91
CA ASP A 70 21.55 5.76 -4.54
C ASP A 70 20.25 5.67 -3.72
N PHE A 71 20.24 4.82 -2.69
CA PHE A 71 19.07 4.62 -1.84
C PHE A 71 18.63 5.90 -1.12
N GLY A 72 19.56 6.83 -0.84
CA GLY A 72 19.27 8.09 -0.17
C GLY A 72 18.43 9.04 -1.01
N TRP A 73 18.49 8.93 -2.34
CA TRP A 73 17.63 9.69 -3.26
C TRP A 73 16.18 9.21 -3.23
N TYR A 74 15.93 7.99 -2.77
CA TYR A 74 14.58 7.50 -2.52
C TYR A 74 14.07 7.83 -1.11
N GLY A 75 14.87 8.56 -0.31
CA GLY A 75 14.56 8.87 1.08
C GLY A 75 14.76 7.68 2.03
N GLU A 76 15.57 6.69 1.63
CA GLU A 76 15.80 5.47 2.41
C GLU A 76 17.19 5.42 3.04
N HIS A 77 17.37 4.51 4.00
CA HIS A 77 18.65 4.29 4.69
C HIS A 77 19.45 3.12 4.12
N SER A 78 18.82 2.27 3.31
CA SER A 78 19.46 1.12 2.69
C SER A 78 18.73 0.65 1.43
N TRP A 79 19.39 -0.16 0.60
CA TRP A 79 18.73 -0.86 -0.51
C TRP A 79 17.71 -1.89 -0.02
N ALA A 80 17.85 -2.43 1.19
CA ALA A 80 16.85 -3.32 1.77
C ALA A 80 15.51 -2.61 2.00
N ASP A 81 15.55 -1.35 2.45
CA ASP A 81 14.34 -0.55 2.66
C ASP A 81 13.67 -0.18 1.32
N VAL A 82 14.47 0.15 0.29
CA VAL A 82 13.99 0.33 -1.08
C VAL A 82 13.31 -0.95 -1.60
N ARG A 83 13.93 -2.12 -1.41
CA ARG A 83 13.36 -3.42 -1.81
C ARG A 83 12.05 -3.71 -1.09
N MET A 84 11.92 -3.38 0.19
CA MET A 84 10.67 -3.57 0.93
C MET A 84 9.52 -2.74 0.34
N ARG A 85 9.76 -1.49 -0.10
CA ARG A 85 8.74 -0.72 -0.82
C ARG A 85 8.29 -1.41 -2.11
N VAL A 86 9.26 -1.91 -2.88
CA VAL A 86 8.98 -2.64 -4.13
C VAL A 86 8.23 -3.94 -3.87
N ALA A 87 8.52 -4.64 -2.77
CA ALA A 87 7.79 -5.83 -2.34
C ALA A 87 6.30 -5.53 -2.09
N GLY A 88 5.98 -4.38 -1.49
CA GLY A 88 4.60 -3.90 -1.35
C GLY A 88 3.90 -3.74 -2.71
N HIS A 89 4.55 -3.14 -3.71
CA HIS A 89 3.97 -2.99 -5.06
C HIS A 89 3.74 -4.34 -5.75
N ILE A 90 4.70 -5.25 -5.62
CA ILE A 90 4.60 -6.62 -6.14
C ILE A 90 3.42 -7.35 -5.50
N TYR A 91 3.27 -7.24 -4.18
CA TYR A 91 2.15 -7.84 -3.45
C TYR A 91 0.80 -7.37 -4.00
N VAL A 92 0.60 -6.06 -4.12
CA VAL A 92 -0.66 -5.52 -4.64
C VAL A 92 -0.96 -6.01 -6.06
N ALA A 93 0.01 -5.90 -6.97
CA ALA A 93 -0.21 -6.32 -8.36
C ALA A 93 -0.45 -7.83 -8.50
N GLY A 94 0.30 -8.67 -7.77
CA GLY A 94 0.15 -10.12 -7.80
C GLY A 94 -1.15 -10.60 -7.16
N ARG A 95 -1.59 -9.95 -6.09
CA ARG A 95 -2.87 -10.22 -5.43
C ARG A 95 -4.05 -9.76 -6.28
N ASP A 96 -3.94 -8.56 -6.86
CA ASP A 96 -4.67 -8.04 -8.02
C ASP A 96 -4.99 -9.14 -9.05
N LEU A 97 -3.92 -9.78 -9.53
CA LEU A 97 -3.97 -10.82 -10.54
C LEU A 97 -4.68 -12.09 -10.03
N ALA A 98 -4.38 -12.55 -8.80
CA ALA A 98 -5.05 -13.71 -8.24
C ALA A 98 -6.57 -13.52 -8.07
N ARG A 99 -6.99 -12.33 -7.63
CA ARG A 99 -8.40 -11.95 -7.48
C ARG A 99 -9.13 -11.85 -8.81
N LEU A 100 -8.44 -11.47 -9.88
CA LEU A 100 -8.99 -11.52 -11.23
C LEU A 100 -9.40 -12.95 -11.62
N HIS A 101 -8.52 -13.94 -11.37
CA HIS A 101 -8.82 -15.35 -11.61
C HIS A 101 -10.00 -15.82 -10.75
N ALA A 102 -9.98 -15.53 -9.44
CA ALA A 102 -11.04 -15.91 -8.53
C ALA A 102 -12.41 -15.32 -8.92
N SER A 103 -12.45 -14.03 -9.30
CA SER A 103 -13.66 -13.35 -9.77
C SER A 103 -14.19 -13.95 -11.09
N GLY A 104 -13.31 -14.51 -11.92
CA GLY A 104 -13.67 -15.26 -13.13
C GLY A 104 -14.09 -16.71 -12.86
N GLY A 105 -14.11 -17.17 -11.60
CA GLY A 105 -14.41 -18.55 -11.21
C GLY A 105 -13.22 -19.52 -11.35
N ASP A 106 -12.04 -19.03 -11.72
CA ASP A 106 -10.82 -19.81 -11.87
C ASP A 106 -10.04 -19.87 -10.54
N LEU A 107 -10.53 -20.66 -9.60
CA LEU A 107 -9.89 -20.81 -8.28
C LEU A 107 -8.52 -21.52 -8.32
N ALA A 108 -8.27 -22.33 -9.35
CA ALA A 108 -6.97 -22.94 -9.58
C ALA A 108 -5.96 -21.88 -10.04
N GLY A 109 -6.32 -21.06 -11.04
CA GLY A 109 -5.53 -19.91 -11.46
C GLY A 109 -5.31 -18.89 -10.34
N CYS A 110 -6.30 -18.67 -9.47
CA CYS A 110 -6.11 -17.87 -8.26
C CYS A 110 -4.96 -18.40 -7.39
N ALA A 111 -4.97 -19.70 -7.11
CA ALA A 111 -3.92 -20.33 -6.31
C ALA A 111 -2.54 -20.23 -6.96
N ASP A 112 -2.47 -20.49 -8.26
CA ASP A 112 -1.22 -20.42 -9.03
C ASP A 112 -0.65 -18.99 -9.04
N ALA A 113 -1.51 -17.98 -9.20
CA ALA A 113 -1.12 -16.57 -9.15
C ALA A 113 -0.59 -16.15 -7.76
N TYR A 114 -1.20 -16.63 -6.67
CA TYR A 114 -0.69 -16.40 -5.32
C TYR A 114 0.63 -17.15 -5.04
N ASP A 115 0.81 -18.36 -5.58
CA ASP A 115 2.08 -19.09 -5.48
C ASP A 115 3.20 -18.37 -6.26
N ASP A 116 2.91 -17.84 -7.45
CA ASP A 116 3.85 -17.00 -8.20
C ASP A 116 4.20 -15.72 -7.43
N LEU A 117 3.19 -15.05 -6.85
CA LEU A 117 3.41 -13.90 -5.97
C LEU A 117 4.31 -14.25 -4.78
N ARG A 118 4.02 -15.35 -4.07
CA ARG A 118 4.83 -15.84 -2.96
C ARG A 118 6.28 -16.07 -3.40
N ALA A 119 6.50 -16.75 -4.52
CA ALA A 119 7.83 -17.03 -5.05
C ALA A 119 8.60 -15.74 -5.39
N ARG A 120 7.92 -14.75 -5.99
CA ARG A 120 8.53 -13.43 -6.28
C ARG A 120 8.94 -12.71 -5.00
N LEU A 121 8.09 -12.70 -3.98
CA LEU A 121 8.39 -12.10 -2.69
C LEU A 121 9.58 -12.80 -2.02
N GLU A 122 9.57 -14.14 -1.94
CA GLU A 122 10.66 -14.94 -1.37
C GLU A 122 12.02 -14.72 -2.08
N ALA A 123 12.00 -14.38 -3.37
CA ALA A 123 13.20 -14.09 -4.14
C ALA A 123 13.84 -12.72 -3.84
N ILE A 124 13.13 -11.80 -3.17
CA ILE A 124 13.65 -10.48 -2.81
C ILE A 124 14.63 -10.63 -1.63
N PRO A 125 15.90 -10.22 -1.77
CA PRO A 125 16.85 -10.27 -0.66
C PRO A 125 16.39 -9.36 0.48
N THR A 126 16.23 -9.93 1.67
CA THR A 126 15.89 -9.18 2.89
C THR A 126 16.91 -9.39 3.99
N PRO A 127 17.09 -8.40 4.89
CA PRO A 127 17.81 -8.60 6.14
C PRO A 127 17.21 -9.77 6.95
N GLY A 128 18.00 -10.33 7.86
CA GLY A 128 17.53 -11.41 8.75
C GLY A 128 16.67 -10.94 9.93
N ALA A 129 16.53 -9.63 10.14
CA ALA A 129 15.74 -9.03 11.23
C ALA A 129 15.40 -7.56 10.92
N GLY A 130 14.44 -6.99 11.68
CA GLY A 130 14.05 -5.58 11.62
C GLY A 130 12.75 -5.35 10.84
N VAL A 131 12.32 -4.09 10.75
CA VAL A 131 11.01 -3.71 10.20
C VAL A 131 10.80 -4.22 8.77
N ALA A 132 11.81 -4.06 7.91
CA ALA A 132 11.74 -4.51 6.52
C ALA A 132 11.60 -6.03 6.42
N HIS A 133 12.28 -6.77 7.31
CA HIS A 133 12.16 -8.23 7.42
C HIS A 133 10.75 -8.63 7.89
N ASP A 134 10.24 -7.99 8.95
CA ASP A 134 8.93 -8.32 9.52
C ASP A 134 7.80 -8.08 8.51
N ILE A 135 7.82 -6.95 7.79
CA ILE A 135 6.84 -6.65 6.74
C ILE A 135 6.94 -7.67 5.61
N HIS A 136 8.15 -7.98 5.13
CA HIS A 136 8.34 -8.98 4.08
C HIS A 136 7.79 -10.35 4.48
N ALA A 137 8.08 -10.80 5.70
CA ALA A 137 7.57 -12.05 6.23
C ALA A 137 6.03 -12.06 6.29
N LEU A 138 5.40 -10.93 6.66
CA LEU A 138 3.95 -10.78 6.63
C LEU A 138 3.38 -10.91 5.21
N LEU A 139 4.00 -10.28 4.20
CA LEU A 139 3.55 -10.37 2.80
C LEU A 139 3.66 -11.79 2.24
N VAL A 140 4.78 -12.49 2.50
CA VAL A 140 4.98 -13.89 2.11
C VAL A 140 3.96 -14.80 2.80
N SER A 141 3.71 -14.58 4.09
CA SER A 141 2.73 -15.33 4.87
C SER A 141 1.31 -15.15 4.32
N ALA A 142 0.91 -13.91 4.00
CA ALA A 142 -0.39 -13.61 3.41
C ALA A 142 -0.57 -14.31 2.04
N ALA A 143 0.40 -14.19 1.13
CA ALA A 143 0.35 -14.88 -0.17
C ALA A 143 0.26 -16.41 -0.03
N THR A 144 1.00 -16.99 0.93
CA THR A 144 0.96 -18.43 1.23
C THR A 144 -0.42 -18.89 1.71
N ARG A 145 -0.98 -18.16 2.69
CA ARG A 145 -2.30 -18.40 3.26
C ARG A 145 -3.37 -18.34 2.17
N ASP A 146 -3.33 -17.31 1.33
CA ASP A 146 -4.35 -17.06 0.32
C ASP A 146 -4.26 -18.05 -0.85
N ALA A 147 -3.05 -18.48 -1.25
CA ALA A 147 -2.86 -19.61 -2.16
C ALA A 147 -3.49 -20.90 -1.62
N ALA A 148 -3.26 -21.20 -0.33
CA ALA A 148 -3.82 -22.39 0.31
C ALA A 148 -5.35 -22.33 0.40
N LEU A 149 -5.92 -21.15 0.65
CA LEU A 149 -7.36 -20.92 0.60
C LEU A 149 -7.91 -21.20 -0.79
N CYS A 150 -7.39 -20.56 -1.85
CA CYS A 150 -7.85 -20.76 -3.22
C CYS A 150 -7.75 -22.23 -3.66
N ARG A 151 -6.67 -22.95 -3.32
CA ARG A 151 -6.56 -24.40 -3.57
C ARG A 151 -7.59 -25.24 -2.83
N SER A 152 -7.98 -24.83 -1.62
CA SER A 152 -8.96 -25.57 -0.83
C SER A 152 -10.35 -25.39 -1.42
N LEU A 153 -10.71 -24.16 -1.79
CA LEU A 153 -11.95 -23.84 -2.49
C LEU A 153 -12.05 -24.54 -3.84
N ALA A 154 -10.98 -24.51 -4.66
CA ALA A 154 -10.93 -25.19 -5.95
C ALA A 154 -11.18 -26.71 -5.85
N ARG A 155 -10.80 -27.32 -4.72
CA ARG A 155 -11.01 -28.75 -4.44
C ARG A 155 -12.33 -29.05 -3.74
N GLY A 156 -13.13 -28.04 -3.40
CA GLY A 156 -14.34 -28.19 -2.59
C GLY A 156 -14.05 -28.71 -1.17
N THR A 157 -12.86 -28.46 -0.65
CA THR A 157 -12.44 -28.89 0.70
C THR A 157 -12.39 -27.69 1.64
N PRO A 158 -12.87 -27.81 2.90
CA PRO A 158 -12.72 -26.75 3.88
C PRO A 158 -11.23 -26.39 4.06
N PRO A 159 -10.87 -25.09 4.05
CA PRO A 159 -9.49 -24.67 4.28
C PRO A 159 -9.05 -24.97 5.72
N ALA A 160 -7.80 -25.37 5.89
CA ALA A 160 -7.19 -25.49 7.21
C ALA A 160 -6.98 -24.09 7.81
N ALA A 161 -7.47 -23.86 9.02
CA ALA A 161 -7.48 -22.53 9.63
C ALA A 161 -7.40 -22.62 11.16
N ASP A 162 -6.21 -22.34 11.70
CA ASP A 162 -5.91 -22.29 13.13
C ASP A 162 -5.66 -20.85 13.58
N GLY A 163 -6.13 -20.48 14.78
CA GLY A 163 -6.08 -19.10 15.29
C GLY A 163 -7.43 -18.37 15.26
N ASP A 164 -7.43 -17.10 15.67
CA ASP A 164 -8.64 -16.30 15.84
C ASP A 164 -8.52 -14.90 15.19
N ASP A 165 -7.56 -14.70 14.28
CA ASP A 165 -7.48 -13.49 13.45
C ASP A 165 -8.56 -13.46 12.34
N LEU A 166 -8.79 -12.29 11.73
CA LEU A 166 -9.86 -12.12 10.72
C LEU A 166 -9.66 -13.00 9.48
N ALA A 167 -8.43 -13.17 9.01
CA ALA A 167 -8.16 -14.01 7.84
C ALA A 167 -8.45 -15.49 8.12
N THR A 168 -8.08 -15.95 9.33
CA THR A 168 -8.42 -17.30 9.80
C THR A 168 -9.92 -17.50 9.96
N LEU A 169 -10.63 -16.52 10.55
CA LEU A 169 -12.09 -16.57 10.69
C LEU A 169 -12.79 -16.54 9.33
N ARG A 170 -12.29 -15.76 8.36
CA ARG A 170 -12.75 -15.77 6.96
C ARG A 170 -12.57 -17.15 6.34
N ALA A 171 -11.40 -17.75 6.43
CA ALA A 171 -11.16 -19.09 5.88
C ALA A 171 -12.14 -20.13 6.48
N ARG A 172 -12.33 -20.12 7.80
CA ARG A 172 -13.33 -20.99 8.46
C ARG A 172 -14.73 -20.77 7.92
N LEU A 173 -15.14 -19.51 7.77
CA LEU A 173 -16.45 -19.14 7.23
C LEU A 173 -16.64 -19.65 5.80
N LEU A 174 -15.63 -19.50 4.94
CA LEU A 174 -15.67 -20.02 3.57
C LEU A 174 -15.75 -21.55 3.54
N GLY A 175 -15.09 -22.23 4.48
CA GLY A 175 -15.27 -23.66 4.70
C GLY A 175 -16.69 -24.06 5.12
N LEU A 176 -17.33 -23.25 5.97
CA LEU A 176 -18.75 -23.45 6.32
C LEU A 176 -19.67 -23.21 5.13
N ALA A 177 -19.38 -22.21 4.30
CA ALA A 177 -20.15 -21.92 3.10
C ALA A 177 -20.12 -23.10 2.11
N LEU A 178 -18.96 -23.73 1.89
CA LEU A 178 -18.86 -24.95 1.07
C LEU A 178 -19.69 -26.12 1.64
N ARG A 179 -19.68 -26.31 2.96
CA ARG A 179 -20.48 -27.35 3.63
C ARG A 179 -21.98 -27.07 3.49
N HIS A 180 -22.37 -25.80 3.65
CA HIS A 180 -23.74 -25.33 3.47
C HIS A 180 -24.24 -25.57 2.05
N ASP A 181 -23.44 -25.22 1.03
CA ASP A 181 -23.76 -25.50 -0.39
C ASP A 181 -23.90 -27.02 -0.65
N GLY A 182 -23.20 -27.85 0.13
CA GLY A 182 -23.34 -29.31 0.15
C GLY A 182 -24.57 -29.84 0.91
N GLY A 183 -25.41 -28.97 1.48
CA GLY A 183 -26.63 -29.33 2.21
C GLY A 183 -26.42 -29.62 3.70
N GLU A 184 -25.25 -29.31 4.26
CA GLU A 184 -24.99 -29.50 5.69
C GLU A 184 -25.58 -28.37 6.55
N VAL A 185 -26.13 -28.72 7.71
CA VAL A 185 -26.62 -27.75 8.71
C VAL A 185 -25.43 -27.19 9.49
N VAL A 186 -25.14 -25.90 9.30
CA VAL A 186 -23.93 -25.23 9.84
C VAL A 186 -24.22 -24.19 10.93
N ASP A 187 -25.46 -24.10 11.42
CA ASP A 187 -25.93 -23.02 12.32
C ASP A 187 -25.04 -22.81 13.56
N ALA A 188 -24.64 -23.89 14.22
CA ALA A 188 -23.84 -23.83 15.44
C ALA A 188 -22.40 -23.33 15.19
N ASP A 189 -21.82 -23.69 14.04
CA ASP A 189 -20.49 -23.24 13.65
C ASP A 189 -20.55 -21.78 13.18
N ALA A 190 -21.58 -21.40 12.42
CA ALA A 190 -21.80 -20.02 12.01
C ALA A 190 -21.98 -19.09 13.23
N ALA A 191 -22.75 -19.53 14.24
CA ALA A 191 -22.90 -18.81 15.51
C ALA A 191 -21.57 -18.68 16.28
N ARG A 192 -20.69 -19.68 16.20
CA ARG A 192 -19.36 -19.63 16.83
C ARG A 192 -18.46 -18.59 16.14
N ILE A 193 -18.48 -18.54 14.81
CA ILE A 193 -17.73 -17.53 14.04
C ILE A 193 -18.21 -16.12 14.40
N ARG A 194 -19.54 -15.88 14.41
CA ARG A 194 -20.09 -14.57 14.82
C ARG A 194 -19.60 -14.14 16.20
N ARG A 195 -19.61 -15.05 17.18
CA ARG A 195 -19.07 -14.76 18.52
C ARG A 195 -17.58 -14.41 18.48
N ALA A 196 -16.78 -15.12 17.68
CA ALA A 196 -15.35 -14.86 17.53
C ALA A 196 -15.04 -13.55 16.79
N LEU A 197 -15.98 -13.03 15.99
CA LEU A 197 -15.84 -11.74 15.29
C LEU A 197 -16.10 -10.53 16.20
N ARG A 198 -16.80 -10.70 17.33
CA ARG A 198 -17.17 -9.60 18.25
C ARG A 198 -16.00 -8.72 18.69
N PRO A 199 -14.81 -9.25 19.05
CA PRO A 199 -13.66 -8.43 19.45
C PRO A 199 -13.16 -7.47 18.35
N PHE A 200 -13.40 -7.79 17.07
CA PHE A 200 -12.98 -6.95 15.94
C PHE A 200 -13.94 -5.78 15.67
N LEU A 201 -15.07 -5.70 16.40
CA LEU A 201 -15.97 -4.55 16.34
C LEU A 201 -15.50 -3.39 17.22
N GLU A 202 -14.52 -3.60 18.08
CA GLU A 202 -13.96 -2.56 18.93
C GLU A 202 -12.97 -1.68 18.15
N PRO A 203 -12.98 -0.35 18.34
CA PRO A 203 -11.98 0.54 17.75
C PRO A 203 -10.56 0.15 18.16
N ARG A 204 -9.60 0.36 17.26
CA ARG A 204 -8.17 0.05 17.43
C ARG A 204 -7.32 1.32 17.50
N PRO A 205 -7.36 2.07 18.62
CA PRO A 205 -6.57 3.29 18.78
C PRO A 205 -5.06 3.02 18.78
N ASP A 206 -4.64 1.78 19.01
CA ASP A 206 -3.25 1.33 18.87
C ASP A 206 -2.76 1.30 17.41
N LEU A 207 -3.67 1.45 16.44
CA LEU A 207 -3.36 1.55 15.02
C LEU A 207 -3.50 2.99 14.49
N ASP A 208 -3.63 3.98 15.36
CA ASP A 208 -3.77 5.38 14.99
C ASP A 208 -2.42 6.01 14.60
N LEU A 209 -2.37 6.56 13.37
CA LEU A 209 -1.19 7.20 12.79
C LEU A 209 -0.77 8.47 13.53
N ASP A 210 -1.67 9.09 14.31
CA ASP A 210 -1.35 10.32 15.03
C ASP A 210 -0.73 10.07 16.41
N THR A 211 -0.54 8.79 16.81
CA THR A 211 -0.22 8.42 18.21
C THR A 211 1.22 7.96 18.47
N PHE A 212 2.09 7.89 17.46
CA PHE A 212 3.48 7.46 17.66
C PHE A 212 4.35 8.56 18.30
N ARG A 213 5.29 8.16 19.18
CA ARG A 213 6.11 9.11 19.94
C ARG A 213 7.46 9.40 19.30
N ASP A 214 8.02 8.40 18.63
CA ASP A 214 9.33 8.44 17.99
C ASP A 214 9.36 7.53 16.74
N VAL A 215 10.52 7.48 16.08
CA VAL A 215 10.73 6.72 14.85
C VAL A 215 10.59 5.21 15.08
N ASP A 216 10.98 4.69 16.25
CA ASP A 216 10.87 3.27 16.57
C ASP A 216 9.40 2.86 16.85
N ASP A 217 8.64 3.73 17.53
CA ASP A 217 7.18 3.59 17.69
C ASP A 217 6.48 3.59 16.33
N ARG A 218 6.86 4.51 15.43
CA ARG A 218 6.32 4.61 14.06
C ARG A 218 6.59 3.33 13.27
N HIS A 219 7.80 2.79 13.39
CA HIS A 219 8.19 1.53 12.74
C HIS A 219 7.39 0.33 13.25
N ARG A 220 7.19 0.22 14.57
CA ARG A 220 6.33 -0.84 15.14
C ARG A 220 4.88 -0.70 14.72
N LEU A 221 4.36 0.53 14.72
CA LEU A 221 3.03 0.84 14.22
C LEU A 221 2.87 0.40 12.76
N ARG A 222 3.88 0.65 11.91
CA ARG A 222 3.89 0.19 10.51
C ARG A 222 3.71 -1.32 10.41
N VAL A 223 4.47 -2.12 11.15
CA VAL A 223 4.33 -3.59 11.14
C VAL A 223 2.91 -4.00 11.57
N ALA A 224 2.38 -3.39 12.64
CA ALA A 224 1.03 -3.68 13.13
C ALA A 224 -0.07 -3.32 12.12
N LEU A 225 0.09 -2.19 11.41
CA LEU A 225 -0.81 -1.76 10.33
C LEU A 225 -0.80 -2.75 9.17
N PHE A 226 0.39 -3.19 8.71
CA PHE A 226 0.51 -4.21 7.67
C PHE A 226 -0.18 -5.51 8.09
N GLN A 227 0.08 -5.97 9.31
CA GLN A 227 -0.57 -7.19 9.81
C GLN A 227 -2.10 -7.06 9.84
N ALA A 228 -2.62 -5.91 10.29
CA ALA A 228 -4.05 -5.66 10.34
C ALA A 228 -4.68 -5.58 8.94
N ALA A 229 -4.06 -4.84 8.01
CA ALA A 229 -4.52 -4.72 6.63
C ALA A 229 -4.58 -6.08 5.93
N LEU A 230 -3.48 -6.85 5.97
CA LEU A 230 -3.39 -8.19 5.35
C LEU A 230 -4.37 -9.21 5.95
N SER A 231 -4.88 -8.97 7.16
CA SER A 231 -5.93 -9.79 7.78
C SER A 231 -7.33 -9.38 7.31
N ALA A 232 -7.54 -8.07 7.10
CA ALA A 232 -8.80 -7.48 6.66
C ALA A 232 -9.07 -7.68 5.16
N GLU A 233 -8.05 -7.75 4.32
CA GLU A 233 -8.15 -7.91 2.86
C GLU A 233 -8.95 -9.14 2.42
N ASP A 234 -9.69 -9.01 1.32
CA ASP A 234 -10.43 -10.13 0.72
C ASP A 234 -9.53 -10.88 -0.28
N PRO A 235 -9.23 -12.17 -0.08
CA PRO A 235 -8.33 -12.89 -1.00
C PRO A 235 -8.96 -13.24 -2.35
N LEU A 236 -10.27 -13.08 -2.53
CA LEU A 236 -11.00 -13.57 -3.70
C LEU A 236 -11.49 -12.45 -4.61
N SER A 237 -11.72 -11.26 -4.08
CA SER A 237 -12.29 -10.14 -4.84
C SER A 237 -11.63 -8.82 -4.50
N VAL A 238 -11.66 -7.88 -5.45
CA VAL A 238 -11.20 -6.50 -5.26
C VAL A 238 -12.35 -5.67 -4.69
N VAL A 239 -12.52 -5.69 -3.37
CA VAL A 239 -13.65 -5.06 -2.65
C VAL A 239 -13.22 -3.99 -1.66
N GLU A 240 -11.91 -3.74 -1.56
CA GLU A 240 -11.42 -2.65 -0.72
C GLU A 240 -11.79 -1.30 -1.33
N PRO A 241 -12.14 -0.31 -0.49
CA PRO A 241 -12.43 1.04 -0.99
C PRO A 241 -11.19 1.64 -1.67
N TRP A 242 -11.44 2.45 -2.69
CA TRP A 242 -10.43 3.35 -3.25
C TRP A 242 -10.13 4.44 -2.24
N GLY A 243 -8.92 4.52 -1.70
CA GLY A 243 -8.65 5.47 -0.62
C GLY A 243 -7.46 5.12 0.24
N TYR A 244 -7.56 5.43 1.53
CA TYR A 244 -6.61 5.06 2.56
C TYR A 244 -7.16 3.90 3.39
N TRP A 245 -6.27 3.06 3.92
CA TRP A 245 -6.70 2.03 4.88
C TRP A 245 -6.78 2.67 6.23
N GLU A 246 -7.92 2.44 6.86
CA GLU A 246 -8.19 2.93 8.19
C GLU A 246 -8.49 1.73 9.07
N PRO A 247 -8.15 1.77 10.37
CA PRO A 247 -8.46 0.68 11.29
C PRO A 247 -9.94 0.26 11.30
N ALA A 248 -10.84 1.16 10.91
CA ALA A 248 -12.27 0.88 10.72
C ALA A 248 -12.57 -0.21 9.67
N GLU A 249 -11.63 -0.49 8.74
CA GLU A 249 -11.76 -1.62 7.79
C GLU A 249 -11.77 -2.98 8.49
N LEU A 250 -11.16 -3.11 9.68
CA LEU A 250 -11.28 -4.31 10.52
C LEU A 250 -12.72 -4.52 10.97
N GLN A 251 -13.38 -3.44 11.42
CA GLN A 251 -14.76 -3.48 11.88
C GLN A 251 -15.70 -3.78 10.71
N ARG A 252 -15.50 -3.12 9.56
CA ARG A 252 -16.25 -3.39 8.32
C ARG A 252 -16.14 -4.85 7.92
N THR A 253 -14.93 -5.36 7.84
CA THR A 253 -14.66 -6.76 7.49
C THR A 253 -15.35 -7.70 8.46
N ALA A 254 -15.26 -7.46 9.77
CA ALA A 254 -15.91 -8.28 10.78
C ALA A 254 -17.44 -8.30 10.63
N ILE A 255 -18.05 -7.14 10.32
CA ILE A 255 -19.48 -7.04 10.06
C ILE A 255 -19.87 -7.83 8.81
N VAL A 256 -19.15 -7.69 7.71
CA VAL A 256 -19.40 -8.43 6.46
C VAL A 256 -19.34 -9.94 6.68
N LEU A 257 -18.31 -10.42 7.38
CA LEU A 257 -18.19 -11.84 7.73
C LEU A 257 -19.31 -12.29 8.68
N GLY A 258 -19.73 -11.43 9.61
CA GLY A 258 -20.84 -11.70 10.52
C GLY A 258 -22.19 -11.80 9.82
N LEU A 259 -22.47 -10.90 8.87
CA LEU A 259 -23.67 -10.92 8.02
C LEU A 259 -23.69 -12.15 7.11
N THR A 260 -22.54 -12.53 6.55
CA THR A 260 -22.43 -13.79 5.78
C THR A 260 -22.75 -14.99 6.68
N ALA A 261 -22.16 -15.04 7.88
CA ALA A 261 -22.44 -16.11 8.84
C ALA A 261 -23.91 -16.12 9.30
N GLN A 262 -24.58 -14.97 9.33
CA GLN A 262 -26.03 -14.90 9.55
C GLN A 262 -26.81 -15.48 8.36
N ALA A 263 -26.42 -15.17 7.13
CA ALA A 263 -27.07 -15.70 5.92
C ALA A 263 -26.95 -17.23 5.79
N LEU A 264 -25.84 -17.82 6.28
CA LEU A 264 -25.65 -19.28 6.31
C LEU A 264 -26.52 -20.01 7.34
N CYS A 265 -27.17 -19.28 8.24
CA CYS A 265 -27.87 -19.82 9.39
C CYS A 265 -29.38 -19.88 9.13
N THR A 266 -29.98 -21.04 9.40
CA THR A 266 -31.37 -21.34 9.02
C THR A 266 -32.39 -21.01 10.10
N GLU A 267 -32.03 -21.10 11.38
CA GLU A 267 -32.92 -20.82 12.52
C GLU A 267 -32.19 -20.16 13.70
N GLY A 268 -32.89 -19.26 14.41
CA GLY A 268 -32.44 -18.73 15.71
C GLY A 268 -31.18 -17.87 15.68
N CYS A 269 -30.85 -17.31 14.52
CA CYS A 269 -29.62 -16.57 14.30
C CYS A 269 -29.67 -15.20 14.96
N GLU A 270 -28.56 -14.80 15.58
CA GLU A 270 -28.36 -13.43 16.04
C GLU A 270 -28.39 -12.47 14.85
N ASP A 271 -29.16 -11.39 14.96
CA ASP A 271 -29.25 -10.35 13.95
C ASP A 271 -28.05 -9.39 14.05
N TRP A 272 -27.28 -9.30 12.98
CA TRP A 272 -26.11 -8.43 12.80
C TRP A 272 -26.43 -7.15 12.02
N SER A 273 -27.69 -6.95 11.62
CA SER A 273 -28.16 -5.71 10.97
C SER A 273 -27.93 -4.46 11.85
N PRO A 274 -28.07 -4.51 13.20
CA PRO A 274 -27.77 -3.37 14.05
C PRO A 274 -26.30 -2.92 13.99
N GLU A 275 -25.36 -3.88 13.94
CA GLU A 275 -23.93 -3.61 13.77
C GLU A 275 -23.66 -2.95 12.42
N ALA A 276 -24.21 -3.52 11.35
CA ALA A 276 -24.09 -2.99 10.00
C ALA A 276 -24.67 -1.57 9.90
N GLY A 277 -25.85 -1.35 10.46
CA GLY A 277 -26.51 -0.06 10.49
C GLY A 277 -25.74 1.03 11.24
N ARG A 278 -24.72 0.70 12.05
CA ARG A 278 -23.82 1.69 12.67
C ARG A 278 -22.74 2.18 11.70
N LEU A 279 -22.09 1.27 10.98
CA LEU A 279 -20.85 1.58 10.23
C LEU A 279 -21.03 1.62 8.70
N LEU A 280 -21.95 0.83 8.15
CA LEU A 280 -22.06 0.60 6.70
C LEU A 280 -23.18 1.43 6.08
N ALA A 281 -22.94 1.90 4.87
CA ALA A 281 -23.95 2.52 4.03
C ALA A 281 -24.85 1.44 3.42
N GLY A 282 -26.08 1.81 3.07
CA GLY A 282 -27.09 0.89 2.55
C GLY A 282 -28.00 0.30 3.62
N ASP A 283 -29.06 -0.39 3.18
CA ASP A 283 -29.97 -1.12 4.06
C ASP A 283 -29.48 -2.55 4.24
N ALA A 284 -28.84 -2.82 5.37
CA ALA A 284 -28.29 -4.13 5.71
C ALA A 284 -29.37 -5.24 5.73
N ALA A 285 -30.64 -4.90 5.96
CA ALA A 285 -31.74 -5.86 5.90
C ALA A 285 -32.07 -6.27 4.45
N THR A 286 -31.74 -5.43 3.45
CA THR A 286 -31.89 -5.75 2.02
C THR A 286 -30.65 -6.44 1.43
N GLY A 287 -29.45 -6.24 1.99
CA GLY A 287 -28.20 -6.81 1.47
C GLY A 287 -28.12 -8.34 1.49
N GLN A 288 -28.96 -9.02 2.27
CA GLN A 288 -29.08 -10.49 2.21
C GLN A 288 -30.00 -10.98 1.07
N GLY A 289 -30.87 -10.11 0.55
CA GLY A 289 -31.86 -10.47 -0.48
C GLY A 289 -31.31 -10.58 -1.90
N GLY A 290 -30.03 -10.26 -2.11
CA GLY A 290 -29.33 -10.27 -3.40
C GLY A 290 -28.14 -11.22 -3.49
N LEU A 291 -27.94 -12.11 -2.50
CA LEU A 291 -26.83 -13.05 -2.50
C LEU A 291 -27.09 -14.17 -3.51
N ASP A 292 -26.39 -14.08 -4.65
CA ASP A 292 -26.51 -15.04 -5.74
C ASP A 292 -25.25 -15.92 -5.86
N GLY A 293 -25.40 -17.10 -6.45
CA GLY A 293 -24.27 -18.00 -6.69
C GLY A 293 -23.77 -18.74 -5.44
N PRO A 294 -22.56 -19.34 -5.51
CA PRO A 294 -22.02 -20.16 -4.44
C PRO A 294 -21.82 -19.37 -3.14
N ALA A 295 -22.14 -19.96 -1.99
CA ALA A 295 -22.12 -19.25 -0.71
C ALA A 295 -20.74 -18.74 -0.30
N TRP A 296 -19.66 -19.33 -0.82
CA TRP A 296 -18.30 -18.85 -0.58
C TRP A 296 -18.01 -17.50 -1.24
N THR A 297 -18.84 -17.03 -2.18
CA THR A 297 -18.71 -15.71 -2.81
C THR A 297 -19.42 -14.61 -2.03
N TRP A 298 -20.32 -14.95 -1.11
CA TRP A 298 -21.17 -13.99 -0.40
C TRP A 298 -20.40 -12.94 0.42
N PRO A 299 -19.28 -13.25 1.12
CA PRO A 299 -18.48 -12.21 1.78
C PRO A 299 -18.06 -11.10 0.83
N SER A 300 -17.59 -11.45 -0.37
CA SER A 300 -17.14 -10.48 -1.36
C SER A 300 -18.30 -9.66 -1.92
N GLN A 301 -19.46 -10.30 -2.17
CA GLN A 301 -20.67 -9.60 -2.63
C GLN A 301 -21.14 -8.58 -1.59
N LEU A 302 -21.28 -9.00 -0.33
CA LEU A 302 -21.65 -8.10 0.77
C LEU A 302 -20.62 -6.98 0.97
N ALA A 303 -19.32 -7.27 0.84
CA ALA A 303 -18.28 -6.25 0.94
C ALA A 303 -18.39 -5.19 -0.17
N ALA A 304 -18.83 -5.57 -1.37
CA ALA A 304 -19.04 -4.65 -2.49
C ALA A 304 -20.33 -3.82 -2.33
N GLU A 305 -21.39 -4.41 -1.80
CA GLU A 305 -22.70 -3.75 -1.62
C GLU A 305 -22.79 -2.86 -0.38
N LEU A 306 -21.98 -3.14 0.65
CA LEU A 306 -22.02 -2.46 1.94
C LEU A 306 -20.71 -1.70 2.20
N PRO A 307 -20.43 -0.61 1.47
CA PRO A 307 -19.30 0.26 1.77
C PRO A 307 -19.49 0.93 3.13
N ARG A 308 -18.41 1.47 3.72
CA ARG A 308 -18.56 2.26 4.95
C ARG A 308 -19.32 3.56 4.68
N LYS A 309 -20.05 4.07 5.68
CA LYS A 309 -20.74 5.36 5.59
C LYS A 309 -19.81 6.56 5.40
N ASP A 310 -18.58 6.43 5.88
CA ASP A 310 -17.54 7.45 5.78
C ASP A 310 -16.65 7.27 4.53
N ALA A 311 -16.88 6.23 3.73
CA ALA A 311 -16.18 5.98 2.46
C ALA A 311 -16.90 6.61 1.25
N VAL A 312 -17.67 7.69 1.47
CA VAL A 312 -18.31 8.45 0.38
C VAL A 312 -17.21 9.15 -0.42
N ALA A 313 -17.25 9.02 -1.74
CA ALA A 313 -16.30 9.70 -2.60
C ALA A 313 -16.47 11.21 -2.49
N ASP A 314 -15.49 11.88 -1.91
CA ASP A 314 -15.43 13.32 -1.73
C ASP A 314 -14.00 13.84 -1.92
N PHE A 315 -13.86 14.99 -2.54
CA PHE A 315 -12.58 15.69 -2.52
C PHE A 315 -12.46 16.42 -1.20
N THR A 316 -11.26 16.41 -0.63
CA THR A 316 -10.95 17.19 0.57
C THR A 316 -9.72 18.06 0.35
N VAL A 317 -9.62 19.18 1.07
CA VAL A 317 -8.39 20.00 1.10
C VAL A 317 -7.17 19.14 1.44
N GLU A 318 -7.31 18.29 2.45
CA GLU A 318 -6.30 17.32 2.87
C GLU A 318 -6.04 16.30 1.76
N GLY A 319 -7.06 15.73 1.12
CA GLY A 319 -6.89 14.82 -0.02
C GLY A 319 -6.06 15.44 -1.16
N LEU A 320 -6.28 16.72 -1.46
CA LEU A 320 -5.58 17.42 -2.55
C LEU A 320 -4.20 17.95 -2.17
N GLY A 321 -3.94 18.21 -0.88
CA GLY A 321 -2.76 18.93 -0.41
C GLY A 321 -1.93 18.25 0.66
N HIS A 322 -2.36 17.10 1.20
CA HIS A 322 -1.59 16.33 2.18
C HIS A 322 -0.43 15.63 1.47
N LEU A 323 0.78 15.78 2.01
CA LEU A 323 2.01 15.45 1.29
C LEU A 323 2.73 14.28 1.96
N PRO A 324 3.20 13.27 1.22
CA PRO A 324 3.94 12.13 1.79
C PRO A 324 5.42 12.45 1.99
N THR A 325 5.90 12.28 3.21
CA THR A 325 7.04 11.37 3.34
C THR A 325 6.51 9.94 3.14
N GLY A 326 7.22 9.17 2.30
CA GLY A 326 6.77 7.91 1.71
C GLY A 326 6.75 6.72 2.67
N ASP A 327 6.23 6.90 3.88
CA ASP A 327 6.16 5.84 4.89
C ASP A 327 4.88 5.01 4.85
N SER A 328 3.92 5.41 4.05
CA SER A 328 2.77 4.58 3.77
C SER A 328 2.92 3.81 2.46
N LEU A 329 2.12 2.78 2.26
CA LEU A 329 1.91 2.08 0.97
C LEU A 329 1.59 3.04 -0.20
N ILE A 330 1.41 4.33 0.10
CA ILE A 330 1.46 5.50 -0.76
C ILE A 330 2.86 5.62 -1.40
N ASP A 331 3.01 5.38 -2.68
CA ASP A 331 2.16 6.11 -3.61
C ASP A 331 1.24 5.26 -4.48
N VAL A 332 0.55 4.34 -3.77
CA VAL A 332 -0.82 3.86 -3.99
C VAL A 332 -1.04 3.16 -5.33
N ALA A 333 -0.73 1.87 -5.39
CA ALA A 333 -1.28 0.91 -6.36
C ALA A 333 -2.82 0.71 -6.19
N ALA A 334 -3.54 1.78 -5.80
CA ALA A 334 -4.95 1.81 -5.45
C ALA A 334 -5.37 0.92 -4.27
N GLU A 335 -4.40 0.50 -3.47
CA GLU A 335 -4.64 -0.12 -2.18
C GLU A 335 -4.80 0.92 -1.07
N PRO A 336 -5.72 0.68 -0.14
CA PRO A 336 -5.85 1.49 1.03
C PRO A 336 -4.54 1.34 1.85
N GLY A 337 -3.80 2.43 2.00
CA GLY A 337 -2.57 2.52 2.79
C GLY A 337 -2.67 3.64 3.84
N PRO A 338 -1.80 3.68 4.85
CA PRO A 338 -1.84 4.75 5.85
C PRO A 338 -1.66 6.12 5.20
N ARG A 339 -2.16 7.20 5.81
CA ARG A 339 -1.90 8.55 5.27
C ARG A 339 -0.41 8.86 5.34
N ALA A 340 0.03 9.61 4.33
CA ALA A 340 1.30 10.29 4.30
C ALA A 340 1.59 11.02 5.62
N ILE A 341 2.83 11.05 6.11
CA ILE A 341 3.23 11.86 7.27
C ILE A 341 4.21 12.92 6.77
N GLY A 342 4.09 14.18 7.20
CA GLY A 342 5.06 15.25 6.90
C GLY A 342 4.45 16.48 6.23
N THR A 343 5.28 17.53 6.11
CA THR A 343 4.87 18.82 5.54
C THR A 343 5.88 19.31 4.50
N LEU A 344 5.41 20.17 3.58
CA LEU A 344 6.28 20.92 2.67
C LEU A 344 6.52 22.32 3.24
N GLU A 345 7.73 22.84 3.08
CA GLU A 345 8.06 24.23 3.45
C GLU A 345 7.24 25.26 2.64
N ARG A 346 6.92 24.94 1.37
CA ARG A 346 6.09 25.76 0.48
C ARG A 346 5.06 24.89 -0.23
N LEU A 347 3.86 25.45 -0.45
CA LEU A 347 2.69 24.70 -0.94
C LEU A 347 2.34 23.50 -0.05
N GLY A 348 2.57 23.61 1.26
CA GLY A 348 2.03 22.68 2.26
C GLY A 348 0.64 23.12 2.75
N LEU A 349 -0.01 22.27 3.55
CA LEU A 349 -1.30 22.61 4.17
C LEU A 349 -1.22 23.76 5.20
N ASP A 350 -0.02 24.07 5.67
CA ASP A 350 0.26 25.19 6.57
C ASP A 350 0.40 26.53 5.83
N ASP A 351 0.51 26.52 4.49
CA ASP A 351 0.49 27.74 3.68
C ASP A 351 -0.97 28.20 3.50
N PRO A 352 -1.40 29.32 4.12
CA PRO A 352 -2.80 29.73 4.10
C PRO A 352 -3.29 30.12 2.70
N VAL A 353 -2.40 30.61 1.83
CA VAL A 353 -2.76 30.98 0.46
C VAL A 353 -2.99 29.73 -0.37
N HIS A 354 -2.10 28.74 -0.24
CA HIS A 354 -2.25 27.45 -0.91
C HIS A 354 -3.47 26.69 -0.39
N ARG A 355 -3.66 26.60 0.92
CA ARG A 355 -4.82 25.95 1.54
C ARG A 355 -6.13 26.57 1.08
N ALA A 356 -6.22 27.91 1.01
CA ALA A 356 -7.39 28.61 0.51
C ALA A 356 -7.66 28.32 -0.98
N TRP A 357 -6.60 28.21 -1.80
CA TRP A 357 -6.72 27.81 -3.20
C TRP A 357 -7.20 26.35 -3.33
N LEU A 358 -6.64 25.42 -2.56
CA LEU A 358 -7.07 24.02 -2.52
C LEU A 358 -8.55 23.89 -2.15
N GLY A 359 -9.03 24.62 -1.15
CA GLY A 359 -10.46 24.63 -0.79
C GLY A 359 -11.37 25.20 -1.88
N GLN A 360 -10.88 26.06 -2.78
CA GLN A 360 -11.65 26.45 -3.97
C GLN A 360 -11.71 25.31 -5.00
N GLN A 361 -10.62 24.57 -5.17
CA GLN A 361 -10.57 23.45 -6.12
C GLN A 361 -11.37 22.25 -5.63
N GLU A 362 -11.30 21.92 -4.35
CA GLU A 362 -12.16 20.94 -3.65
C GLU A 362 -13.63 21.15 -4.03
N ARG A 363 -14.21 22.31 -3.71
CA ARG A 363 -15.62 22.62 -4.04
C ARG A 363 -15.93 22.50 -5.53
N ARG A 364 -15.00 22.87 -6.40
CA ARG A 364 -15.16 22.77 -7.85
C ARG A 364 -15.15 21.32 -8.32
N LEU A 365 -14.29 20.48 -7.73
CA LEU A 365 -14.17 19.06 -8.01
C LEU A 365 -15.36 18.29 -7.45
N ASP A 366 -15.85 18.60 -6.25
CA ASP A 366 -17.06 17.98 -5.69
C ASP A 366 -18.31 18.32 -6.51
N ALA A 367 -18.46 19.58 -6.92
CA ALA A 367 -19.55 19.96 -7.81
C ALA A 367 -19.47 19.20 -9.14
N ALA A 368 -18.27 19.07 -9.71
CA ALA A 368 -18.07 18.26 -10.91
C ALA A 368 -18.36 16.77 -10.66
N LEU A 369 -17.94 16.20 -9.53
CA LEU A 369 -18.20 14.79 -9.19
C LEU A 369 -19.69 14.50 -9.08
N ALA A 370 -20.48 15.44 -8.56
CA ALA A 370 -21.92 15.31 -8.43
C ALA A 370 -22.68 15.56 -9.75
N GLU A 371 -22.23 16.50 -10.58
CA GLU A 371 -23.00 17.02 -11.73
C GLU A 371 -22.46 16.59 -13.10
N ASP A 372 -21.14 16.60 -13.28
CA ASP A 372 -20.45 16.26 -14.53
C ASP A 372 -19.04 15.67 -14.26
N PRO A 373 -18.95 14.38 -13.87
CA PRO A 373 -17.67 13.75 -13.57
C PRO A 373 -16.66 13.83 -14.72
N ALA A 374 -17.12 13.93 -15.97
CA ALA A 374 -16.27 14.02 -17.16
C ALA A 374 -15.49 15.36 -17.22
N ALA A 375 -15.90 16.39 -16.47
CA ALA A 375 -15.15 17.64 -16.35
C ALA A 375 -13.88 17.51 -15.48
N ILE A 376 -13.84 16.54 -14.55
CA ILE A 376 -12.74 16.40 -13.56
C ILE A 376 -11.36 16.29 -14.21
N PRO A 377 -11.11 15.46 -15.25
CA PRO A 377 -9.81 15.42 -15.92
C PRO A 377 -9.37 16.77 -16.51
N GLY A 378 -10.31 17.62 -16.92
CA GLY A 378 -10.02 18.98 -17.37
C GLY A 378 -9.58 19.89 -16.22
N ILE A 379 -10.31 19.84 -15.10
CA ILE A 379 -10.02 20.61 -13.88
C ILE A 379 -8.64 20.23 -13.33
N VAL A 380 -8.33 18.93 -13.24
CA VAL A 380 -7.03 18.43 -12.76
C VAL A 380 -5.88 18.92 -13.64
N ARG A 381 -6.04 18.91 -14.97
CA ARG A 381 -5.02 19.45 -15.90
C ARG A 381 -4.81 20.96 -15.70
N GLU A 382 -5.86 21.72 -15.43
CA GLU A 382 -5.74 23.15 -15.10
C GLU A 382 -4.98 23.37 -13.78
N MET A 383 -5.33 22.63 -12.73
CA MET A 383 -4.67 22.70 -11.43
C MET A 383 -3.18 22.36 -11.53
N THR A 384 -2.85 21.25 -12.21
CA THR A 384 -1.47 20.79 -12.38
C THR A 384 -0.64 21.78 -13.21
N ALA A 385 -1.19 22.34 -14.28
CA ALA A 385 -0.52 23.39 -15.06
C ALA A 385 -0.23 24.65 -14.24
N ARG A 386 -1.16 25.06 -13.36
CA ARG A 386 -0.95 26.20 -12.46
C ARG A 386 0.19 25.95 -11.46
N ILE A 387 0.22 24.76 -10.86
CA ILE A 387 1.26 24.39 -9.89
C ILE A 387 2.62 24.26 -10.59
N ASP A 388 2.66 23.67 -11.78
CA ASP A 388 3.90 23.51 -12.54
C ASP A 388 4.53 24.87 -12.90
N ALA A 389 3.70 25.88 -13.20
CA ALA A 389 4.15 27.24 -13.49
C ALA A 389 4.83 27.98 -12.31
N MET A 390 4.74 27.47 -11.07
CA MET A 390 5.31 28.13 -9.89
C MET A 390 6.82 27.96 -9.75
N GLY A 391 7.46 27.11 -10.56
CA GLY A 391 8.92 27.09 -10.76
C GLY A 391 9.77 26.58 -9.58
N HIS A 392 9.20 26.25 -8.42
CA HIS A 392 9.93 25.65 -7.29
C HIS A 392 9.85 24.12 -7.30
N GLY A 393 10.76 23.47 -6.58
CA GLY A 393 10.97 22.04 -6.67
C GLY A 393 9.88 21.15 -6.06
N SER A 394 9.34 21.56 -4.91
CA SER A 394 8.28 20.81 -4.21
C SER A 394 6.93 20.74 -4.97
N ARG A 395 6.80 21.45 -6.10
CA ARG A 395 5.56 21.50 -6.90
C ARG A 395 5.14 20.11 -7.43
N TYR A 396 6.09 19.22 -7.68
CA TYR A 396 5.79 17.89 -8.23
C TYR A 396 5.07 16.97 -7.25
N TYR A 397 5.33 17.10 -5.95
CA TYR A 397 4.55 16.39 -4.94
C TYR A 397 3.09 16.83 -4.95
N ASN A 398 2.84 18.13 -5.10
CA ASN A 398 1.49 18.67 -5.23
C ASN A 398 0.81 18.16 -6.52
N ILE A 399 1.50 18.19 -7.67
CA ILE A 399 0.96 17.68 -8.94
C ILE A 399 0.57 16.20 -8.82
N LYS A 400 1.47 15.40 -8.25
CA LYS A 400 1.25 13.97 -8.02
C LYS A 400 0.09 13.74 -7.06
N GLN A 401 0.00 14.48 -5.96
CA GLN A 401 -1.08 14.35 -4.99
C GLN A 401 -2.44 14.68 -5.61
N ILE A 402 -2.54 15.79 -6.35
CA ILE A 402 -3.77 16.18 -7.06
C ILE A 402 -4.23 15.07 -8.03
N ARG A 403 -3.29 14.49 -8.80
CA ARG A 403 -3.60 13.41 -9.73
C ARG A 403 -4.02 12.13 -9.01
N ASN A 404 -3.27 11.72 -7.98
CA ASN A 404 -3.58 10.54 -7.18
C ASN A 404 -4.96 10.67 -6.52
N GLU A 405 -5.27 11.84 -5.96
CA GLU A 405 -6.57 12.11 -5.35
C GLU A 405 -7.71 12.01 -6.36
N ALA A 406 -7.57 12.66 -7.52
CA ALA A 406 -8.58 12.58 -8.57
C ALA A 406 -8.79 11.15 -9.09
N VAL A 407 -7.73 10.36 -9.26
CA VAL A 407 -7.84 8.94 -9.61
C VAL A 407 -8.65 8.19 -8.55
N ARG A 408 -8.36 8.40 -7.25
CA ARG A 408 -9.05 7.72 -6.16
C ARG A 408 -10.52 8.09 -6.08
N GLN A 409 -10.84 9.39 -6.08
CA GLN A 409 -12.23 9.84 -5.92
C GLN A 409 -13.10 9.46 -7.12
N LEU A 410 -12.55 9.54 -8.35
CA LEU A 410 -13.25 9.05 -9.53
C LEU A 410 -13.51 7.54 -9.46
N ALA A 411 -12.51 6.76 -9.02
CA ALA A 411 -12.68 5.31 -8.92
C ALA A 411 -13.64 4.91 -7.79
N ALA A 412 -13.57 5.57 -6.62
CA ALA A 412 -14.50 5.42 -5.50
C ALA A 412 -15.95 5.73 -5.91
N ALA A 413 -16.14 6.76 -6.74
CA ALA A 413 -17.44 7.14 -7.28
C ALA A 413 -17.94 6.23 -8.44
N GLY A 414 -17.23 5.14 -8.76
CA GLY A 414 -17.63 4.22 -9.83
C GLY A 414 -17.33 4.72 -11.25
N HIS A 415 -16.32 5.58 -11.41
CA HIS A 415 -15.87 6.10 -12.70
C HIS A 415 -14.44 5.67 -13.08
N PRO A 416 -14.12 4.37 -13.14
CA PRO A 416 -12.76 3.88 -13.38
C PRO A 416 -12.18 4.37 -14.71
N SER A 417 -12.98 4.50 -15.77
CA SER A 417 -12.52 5.00 -17.08
C SER A 417 -12.07 6.46 -17.04
N LEU A 418 -12.74 7.31 -16.25
CA LEU A 418 -12.33 8.70 -16.04
C LEU A 418 -11.07 8.77 -15.17
N ALA A 419 -10.98 7.94 -14.13
CA ALA A 419 -9.77 7.83 -13.32
C ALA A 419 -8.55 7.43 -14.17
N ARG A 420 -8.70 6.50 -15.11
CA ARG A 420 -7.65 6.13 -16.07
C ARG A 420 -7.22 7.29 -16.96
N THR A 421 -8.14 8.17 -17.34
CA THR A 421 -7.81 9.38 -18.11
C THR A 421 -6.88 10.29 -17.32
N VAL A 422 -7.14 10.50 -16.03
CA VAL A 422 -6.24 11.28 -15.15
C VAL A 422 -4.91 10.54 -14.93
N LEU A 423 -4.95 9.21 -14.76
CA LEU A 423 -3.75 8.41 -14.56
C LEU A 423 -2.80 8.50 -15.77
N ALA A 424 -3.34 8.55 -16.99
CA ALA A 424 -2.57 8.66 -18.22
C ALA A 424 -1.73 9.96 -18.30
N ASP A 425 -2.13 11.04 -17.61
CA ASP A 425 -1.37 12.30 -17.55
C ASP A 425 -0.02 12.18 -16.79
N ASN A 426 0.24 11.03 -16.16
CA ASN A 426 1.54 10.70 -15.58
C ASN A 426 2.55 10.18 -16.61
N TRP A 427 2.16 10.03 -17.88
CA TRP A 427 3.03 9.55 -18.94
C TRP A 427 3.36 10.65 -19.98
N PRO A 428 4.63 10.78 -20.42
CA PRO A 428 5.82 10.09 -19.90
C PRO A 428 6.07 10.43 -18.42
N LEU A 429 6.75 9.54 -17.69
CA LEU A 429 7.09 9.80 -16.29
C LEU A 429 7.80 11.14 -16.15
N HIS A 430 7.46 11.85 -15.09
CA HIS A 430 8.11 13.09 -14.76
C HIS A 430 9.59 12.80 -14.41
N ALA A 431 10.49 13.72 -14.77
CA ALA A 431 11.91 13.51 -14.56
C ALA A 431 12.34 13.44 -13.08
N GLN A 432 11.40 13.72 -12.16
CA GLN A 432 11.55 13.64 -10.71
C GLN A 432 10.74 12.52 -10.05
N ASP A 433 10.09 11.68 -10.85
CA ASP A 433 9.44 10.46 -10.34
C ASP A 433 10.44 9.47 -9.74
N TRP A 434 11.75 9.71 -9.88
CA TRP A 434 12.78 9.00 -9.12
C TRP A 434 12.58 9.09 -7.61
N ALA A 435 11.90 10.11 -7.08
CA ALA A 435 11.61 10.21 -5.64
C ALA A 435 10.61 9.14 -5.16
N CYS A 436 10.06 8.32 -6.07
CA CYS A 436 9.19 7.19 -5.78
C CYS A 436 9.81 5.93 -6.39
N PRO A 437 10.41 5.03 -5.57
CA PRO A 437 10.94 3.77 -6.07
C PRO A 437 9.95 3.04 -6.95
N ASN A 438 10.37 2.65 -8.16
CA ASN A 438 9.56 1.86 -9.07
C ASN A 438 8.19 2.49 -9.45
N ARG A 439 8.15 3.82 -9.64
CA ARG A 439 6.92 4.58 -9.98
C ARG A 439 6.17 4.01 -11.18
N GLU A 440 6.88 3.51 -12.19
CA GLU A 440 6.27 2.89 -13.37
C GLU A 440 5.38 1.70 -12.99
N ALA A 441 5.90 0.74 -12.21
CA ALA A 441 5.13 -0.43 -11.82
C ALA A 441 3.91 -0.04 -10.98
N ILE A 442 4.04 0.97 -10.10
CA ILE A 442 2.92 1.49 -9.32
C ILE A 442 1.80 1.97 -10.24
N LEU A 443 2.10 2.87 -11.18
CA LEU A 443 1.10 3.40 -12.11
C LEU A 443 0.46 2.29 -12.96
N ARG A 444 1.25 1.27 -13.36
CA ARG A 444 0.73 0.10 -14.07
C ARG A 444 -0.18 -0.75 -13.18
N ALA A 445 0.12 -0.92 -11.90
CA ALA A 445 -0.76 -1.64 -10.97
C ALA A 445 -2.10 -0.92 -10.79
N ILE A 446 -2.07 0.41 -10.61
CA ILE A 446 -3.29 1.23 -10.55
C ILE A 446 -4.14 1.05 -11.82
N ASP A 447 -3.52 1.16 -12.99
CA ASP A 447 -4.21 0.98 -14.28
C ASP A 447 -4.81 -0.42 -14.39
N GLY A 448 -4.09 -1.46 -13.96
CA GLY A 448 -4.57 -2.84 -13.91
C GLY A 448 -5.80 -3.03 -13.00
N ARG A 449 -5.78 -2.44 -11.80
CA ARG A 449 -6.92 -2.47 -10.87
C ARG A 449 -8.12 -1.67 -11.41
N LEU A 450 -7.89 -0.53 -12.05
CA LEU A 450 -8.96 0.26 -12.69
C LEU A 450 -9.59 -0.50 -13.87
N LEU A 451 -8.78 -1.21 -14.66
CA LEU A 451 -9.25 -2.09 -15.73
C LEU A 451 -10.09 -3.24 -15.17
N LEU A 452 -9.64 -3.86 -14.07
CA LEU A 452 -10.38 -4.91 -13.37
C LEU A 452 -11.74 -4.39 -12.87
N ALA A 453 -11.77 -3.24 -12.22
CA ALA A 453 -13.00 -2.60 -11.76
C ALA A 453 -13.95 -2.21 -12.92
N ALA A 454 -13.41 -1.98 -14.11
CA ALA A 454 -14.19 -1.71 -15.33
C ALA A 454 -14.61 -2.99 -16.08
N GLY A 455 -14.21 -4.19 -15.62
CA GLY A 455 -14.44 -5.45 -16.33
C GLY A 455 -13.69 -5.56 -17.66
N ASP A 456 -12.58 -4.84 -17.82
CA ASP A 456 -11.81 -4.82 -19.06
C ASP A 456 -10.85 -6.04 -19.12
N PRO A 457 -10.90 -6.84 -20.20
CA PRO A 457 -10.11 -8.06 -20.33
C PRO A 457 -8.59 -7.81 -20.41
N THR A 458 -8.15 -6.56 -20.59
CA THR A 458 -6.72 -6.21 -20.62
C THR A 458 -6.12 -5.98 -19.23
N ALA A 459 -6.92 -6.10 -18.16
CA ALA A 459 -6.46 -5.96 -16.78
C ALA A 459 -5.29 -6.89 -16.45
N GLU A 460 -5.38 -8.17 -16.83
CA GLU A 460 -4.33 -9.18 -16.59
C GLU A 460 -2.98 -8.75 -17.16
N ALA A 461 -2.95 -8.42 -18.46
CA ALA A 461 -1.74 -8.01 -19.15
C ALA A 461 -1.13 -6.75 -18.51
N ARG A 462 -1.97 -5.85 -18.00
CA ARG A 462 -1.51 -4.63 -17.31
C ARG A 462 -0.89 -4.92 -15.95
N LEU A 463 -1.48 -5.81 -15.16
CA LEU A 463 -0.94 -6.27 -13.88
C LEU A 463 0.39 -7.03 -14.07
N GLN A 464 0.47 -7.91 -15.07
CA GLN A 464 1.72 -8.59 -15.44
C GLN A 464 2.83 -7.61 -15.86
N ALA A 465 2.47 -6.53 -16.58
CA ALA A 465 3.43 -5.48 -16.92
C ALA A 465 3.95 -4.72 -15.68
N SER A 466 3.12 -4.55 -14.64
CA SER A 466 3.56 -4.00 -13.35
C SER A 466 4.56 -4.91 -12.64
N LEU A 467 4.29 -6.22 -12.59
CA LEU A 467 5.21 -7.21 -12.02
C LEU A 467 6.55 -7.27 -12.77
N SER A 468 6.50 -7.18 -14.09
CA SER A 468 7.71 -7.16 -14.93
C SER A 468 8.56 -5.92 -14.69
N ALA A 469 7.95 -4.72 -14.67
CA ALA A 469 8.64 -3.47 -14.35
C ALA A 469 9.26 -3.49 -12.95
N SER A 470 8.60 -4.14 -11.98
CA SER A 470 9.14 -4.32 -10.64
C SER A 470 10.37 -5.21 -10.61
N ALA A 471 10.37 -6.31 -11.38
CA ALA A 471 11.54 -7.18 -11.49
C ALA A 471 12.72 -6.47 -12.16
N GLU A 472 12.47 -5.68 -13.21
CA GLU A 472 13.50 -4.86 -13.86
C GLU A 472 14.10 -3.82 -12.90
N PHE A 473 13.26 -3.16 -12.08
CA PHE A 473 13.74 -2.23 -11.07
C PHE A 473 14.61 -2.92 -10.01
N LEU A 474 14.22 -4.11 -9.54
CA LEU A 474 15.02 -4.88 -8.58
C LEU A 474 16.36 -5.33 -9.16
N ASP A 475 16.44 -5.71 -10.43
CA ASP A 475 17.72 -5.99 -11.11
C ASP A 475 18.63 -4.76 -11.11
N LEU A 476 18.09 -3.57 -11.38
CA LEU A 476 18.86 -2.31 -11.32
C LEU A 476 19.37 -2.03 -9.90
N VAL A 477 18.55 -2.29 -8.87
CA VAL A 477 18.97 -2.18 -7.46
C VAL A 477 20.12 -3.14 -7.16
N ASP A 478 20.01 -4.41 -7.56
CA ASP A 478 21.04 -5.42 -7.32
C ASP A 478 22.37 -5.07 -8.01
N ARG A 479 22.30 -4.53 -9.24
CA ARG A 479 23.46 -4.07 -9.99
C ARG A 479 24.11 -2.84 -9.34
N ALA A 480 23.30 -1.87 -8.91
CA ALA A 480 23.78 -0.69 -8.19
C ALA A 480 24.46 -1.06 -6.87
N GLU A 481 23.90 -2.01 -6.11
CA GLU A 481 24.48 -2.50 -4.86
C GLU A 481 25.84 -3.19 -5.07
N ARG A 482 26.04 -3.85 -6.21
CA ARG A 482 27.35 -4.40 -6.62
C ARG A 482 28.34 -3.35 -7.14
N GLY A 483 27.94 -2.07 -7.18
CA GLY A 483 28.77 -0.98 -7.68
C GLY A 483 28.87 -0.90 -9.20
N GLU A 484 27.96 -1.55 -9.94
CA GLU A 484 27.87 -1.39 -11.39
C GLU A 484 27.41 0.02 -11.75
N ASP A 485 27.92 0.56 -12.86
CA ASP A 485 27.49 1.87 -13.37
C ASP A 485 26.14 1.74 -14.09
N VAL A 486 25.06 1.92 -13.32
CA VAL A 486 23.67 1.83 -13.79
C VAL A 486 22.88 3.11 -13.47
N GLY A 487 21.92 3.44 -14.33
CA GLY A 487 21.03 4.57 -14.11
C GLY A 487 21.68 5.94 -14.35
N ARG A 488 21.09 6.97 -13.74
CA ARG A 488 21.58 8.35 -13.80
C ARG A 488 22.18 8.74 -12.46
N HIS A 489 23.37 9.30 -12.49
CA HIS A 489 24.06 9.76 -11.29
C HIS A 489 23.70 11.22 -10.97
N PRO A 490 23.48 11.54 -9.69
CA PRO A 490 23.31 12.92 -9.27
C PRO A 490 24.52 13.77 -9.67
N PRO A 491 24.32 15.06 -9.97
CA PRO A 491 25.45 15.97 -10.15
C PRO A 491 26.30 15.98 -8.87
N GLY A 492 27.59 15.63 -8.98
CA GLY A 492 28.47 15.57 -7.82
C GLY A 492 28.58 16.92 -7.10
N PRO A 493 28.85 16.93 -5.79
CA PRO A 493 29.06 18.16 -5.03
C PRO A 493 30.24 18.94 -5.65
N GLY A 494 29.95 20.05 -6.33
CA GLY A 494 30.94 20.87 -7.06
C GLY A 494 30.76 20.91 -8.59
N ALA A 495 29.87 20.10 -9.16
CA ALA A 495 29.37 20.32 -10.51
C ALA A 495 28.32 21.44 -10.47
N GLY A 496 28.76 22.69 -10.27
CA GLY A 496 27.91 23.85 -10.57
C GLY A 496 27.37 23.73 -12.00
N PRO A 497 26.19 24.32 -12.31
CA PRO A 497 25.51 24.12 -13.58
C PRO A 497 26.45 24.47 -14.72
N ARG A 498 27.01 23.44 -15.37
CA ARG A 498 27.83 23.61 -16.57
C ARG A 498 26.89 23.94 -17.70
N GLY A 499 26.56 25.22 -17.83
CA GLY A 499 26.05 25.85 -19.04
C GLY A 499 25.05 25.02 -19.84
N GLN A 500 23.96 24.56 -19.23
CA GLN A 500 22.74 24.40 -20.01
C GLN A 500 22.22 25.82 -20.23
N GLY A 501 22.13 26.21 -21.50
CA GLY A 501 21.77 27.56 -21.92
C GLY A 501 20.57 28.07 -21.13
N SER A 502 20.65 29.31 -20.67
CA SER A 502 19.59 29.97 -19.94
C SER A 502 18.25 29.69 -20.63
N PRO A 503 17.23 29.16 -19.93
CA PRO A 503 15.88 29.15 -20.49
C PRO A 503 15.52 30.60 -20.84
N PRO A 504 14.79 30.84 -21.94
CA PRO A 504 14.41 32.20 -22.31
C PRO A 504 13.73 32.84 -21.11
N SER A 505 14.26 33.98 -20.68
CA SER A 505 13.72 34.78 -19.59
C SER A 505 12.21 34.94 -19.78
N ALA A 506 11.43 34.21 -18.98
CA ALA A 506 10.01 34.46 -18.83
C ALA A 506 9.90 35.86 -18.24
N ARG A 507 9.34 36.80 -19.02
CA ARG A 507 8.99 38.12 -18.52
C ARG A 507 8.08 37.94 -17.30
N PRO A 508 8.32 38.68 -16.19
CA PRO A 508 7.40 38.65 -15.06
C PRO A 508 6.01 39.07 -15.55
N ILE A 509 5.05 38.16 -15.41
CA ILE A 509 3.63 38.46 -15.59
C ILE A 509 3.24 39.33 -14.39
N ALA A 510 2.96 40.61 -14.66
CA ALA A 510 2.43 41.51 -13.66
C ALA A 510 1.08 40.97 -13.14
N PRO A 511 0.75 41.12 -11.85
CA PRO A 511 -0.53 40.70 -11.31
C PRO A 511 -1.64 41.49 -12.03
N THR A 512 -2.44 40.78 -12.83
CA THR A 512 -3.68 41.33 -13.38
C THR A 512 -4.67 41.50 -12.22
N GLY A 513 -5.06 42.74 -11.95
CA GLY A 513 -6.13 43.06 -11.01
C GLY A 513 -7.47 42.42 -11.41
N PRO A 514 -8.48 42.48 -10.53
CA PRO A 514 -9.77 41.82 -10.75
C PRO A 514 -10.49 42.43 -11.97
N PRO A 515 -11.20 41.61 -12.78
CA PRO A 515 -11.94 42.09 -13.95
C PRO A 515 -13.20 42.90 -13.55
N PRO A 516 -13.73 43.73 -14.47
CA PRO A 516 -14.89 44.58 -14.22
C PRO A 516 -16.19 43.82 -13.93
#